data_AF-A0A1H0NRQ5-F1
#
_entry.id   AF-A0A1H0NRQ5-F1
#
_cell.length_a   1.000
_cell.length_b   1.000
_cell.length_c   1.000
_cell.angle_alpha   90.00
_cell.angle_beta   90.00
_cell.angle_gamma   90.00
#
_symmetry.space_group_name_H-M   'P 1'
#
loop_
_entity.id
_entity.type
_entity.pdbx_description
1 polymer ?
#
loop_
_entity_poly.entity_id
_entity_poly.type
_entity_poly.pdbx_seq_one_letter_code
_entity_poly.pdbx_strand_id
1 'polypeptide(L)'
;MTLPPPPTARLGRRGFLGASASTAAAAACAPASGLAATATRASERPAPGARLTVGVLLPESSRYPTLSAEFLAGLDAGAAASGLASPRWLPLPYGRSVRSALQQARAAVETGTVDALAGWLPVDSAMEFAPLLQRHGVPFLASDTGADRLPDRPAARSPWLVPHTLELWQSCARLGREAPRRWGTRAVLCMGLLESGYDFPHEFRAAFEAAGGTVAATHVSGLPDGRPEFDGLRSVLKGTAADFVVVLYSGRQAERFRAAWQRLGMDRQQPLVGSPVALESPLSAASPAAALQLGTDAGERLARWQAAVPGGALAALARLHAALQEPAFLPTAARPGVRSGWTNPYLVT
;
A
#
# COMPACT_ATOMS: atom_id res chain seq x y z
N MET A 1 36.73 -33.90 -3.50
CA MET A 1 35.93 -33.59 -4.70
C MET A 1 35.54 -32.13 -4.63
N THR A 2 36.10 -31.32 -5.53
CA THR A 2 35.96 -29.86 -5.55
C THR A 2 35.54 -29.46 -6.96
N LEU A 3 34.31 -28.97 -7.10
CA LEU A 3 33.80 -28.45 -8.37
C LEU A 3 34.28 -27.00 -8.56
N PRO A 4 34.75 -26.61 -9.76
CA PRO A 4 35.14 -25.23 -10.04
C PRO A 4 33.90 -24.34 -10.20
N PRO A 5 33.98 -23.04 -9.84
CA PRO A 5 32.90 -22.09 -10.10
C PRO A 5 32.82 -21.72 -11.60
N PRO A 6 31.63 -21.46 -12.14
CA PRO A 6 31.48 -20.97 -13.52
C PRO A 6 31.94 -19.49 -13.65
N PRO A 7 32.43 -19.07 -14.84
CA PRO A 7 32.99 -17.74 -15.04
C PRO A 7 31.92 -16.64 -15.10
N THR A 8 32.24 -15.48 -14.52
CA THR A 8 31.42 -14.27 -14.59
C THR A 8 31.68 -13.47 -15.86
N ALA A 9 30.84 -13.64 -16.88
CA ALA A 9 30.83 -12.76 -18.04
C ALA A 9 30.08 -11.45 -17.74
N ARG A 10 30.80 -10.33 -17.71
CA ARG A 10 30.21 -8.97 -17.81
C ARG A 10 30.22 -8.51 -19.27
N LEU A 11 29.42 -7.46 -19.54
CA LEU A 11 29.24 -6.74 -20.81
C LEU A 11 28.26 -7.44 -21.79
N GLY A 12 27.32 -6.73 -22.42
CA GLY A 12 26.98 -5.31 -22.29
C GLY A 12 25.70 -4.90 -23.01
N ARG A 13 25.19 -3.69 -22.71
CA ARG A 13 23.97 -3.10 -23.31
C ARG A 13 24.16 -2.74 -24.81
N ARG A 14 24.27 -3.71 -25.71
CA ARG A 14 24.20 -3.47 -27.17
C ARG A 14 24.03 -4.72 -28.06
N GLY A 15 23.18 -5.66 -27.65
CA GLY A 15 22.88 -6.83 -28.48
C GLY A 15 21.62 -7.58 -28.07
N PHE A 16 20.45 -7.13 -28.57
CA PHE A 16 19.35 -8.01 -29.02
C PHE A 16 18.29 -7.22 -29.81
N LEU A 17 18.69 -6.73 -30.99
CA LEU A 17 17.78 -6.35 -32.08
C LEU A 17 18.34 -7.00 -33.35
N GLY A 18 17.68 -8.05 -33.83
CA GLY A 18 18.11 -8.81 -35.00
C GLY A 18 17.49 -10.22 -35.02
N ALA A 19 17.01 -10.63 -36.20
CA ALA A 19 16.20 -11.82 -36.48
C ALA A 19 14.77 -11.79 -35.86
N SER A 20 13.70 -12.20 -36.57
CA SER A 20 13.69 -13.09 -37.75
C SER A 20 12.74 -12.65 -38.87
N ALA A 21 13.22 -12.85 -40.12
CA ALA A 21 12.53 -12.67 -41.39
C ALA A 21 13.30 -13.44 -42.48
N SER A 22 12.72 -14.05 -43.52
CA SER A 22 11.31 -14.39 -43.79
C SER A 22 11.23 -15.49 -44.85
N THR A 23 10.34 -16.48 -44.68
CA THR A 23 9.91 -17.41 -45.74
C THR A 23 8.39 -17.58 -45.65
N ALA A 24 7.62 -16.90 -46.50
CA ALA A 24 7.27 -17.27 -47.89
C ALA A 24 6.16 -18.35 -47.96
N ALA A 25 5.09 -18.31 -48.76
CA ALA A 25 4.32 -17.30 -49.51
C ALA A 25 3.66 -18.04 -50.69
N ALA A 26 2.31 -18.10 -50.75
CA ALA A 26 1.45 -18.29 -51.94
C ALA A 26 0.00 -18.46 -51.43
N ALA A 27 -0.95 -17.53 -51.53
CA ALA A 27 -1.49 -16.76 -52.67
C ALA A 27 -2.66 -17.47 -53.39
N ALA A 28 -3.88 -16.98 -53.14
CA ALA A 28 -5.05 -17.12 -54.01
C ALA A 28 -5.97 -15.89 -53.83
N CYS A 29 -6.41 -15.27 -54.93
CA CYS A 29 -7.39 -14.18 -54.97
C CYS A 29 -8.82 -14.77 -55.02
N ALA A 30 -9.96 -14.09 -54.83
CA ALA A 30 -10.40 -12.71 -54.63
C ALA A 30 -11.85 -12.78 -54.00
N PRO A 31 -12.73 -11.76 -54.02
CA PRO A 31 -12.57 -10.30 -54.01
C PRO A 31 -13.23 -9.65 -52.76
N ALA A 32 -13.30 -8.31 -52.71
CA ALA A 32 -13.84 -7.55 -51.57
C ALA A 32 -15.38 -7.47 -51.53
N SER A 33 -15.97 -7.53 -50.33
CA SER A 33 -17.11 -6.70 -49.83
C SER A 33 -17.65 -7.29 -48.52
N GLY A 34 -17.69 -6.50 -47.44
CA GLY A 34 -18.26 -6.97 -46.18
C GLY A 34 -17.92 -6.07 -44.99
N LEU A 35 -18.95 -5.48 -44.40
CA LEU A 35 -18.96 -4.50 -43.31
C LEU A 35 -17.79 -4.55 -42.32
N ALA A 36 -17.28 -3.35 -41.97
CA ALA A 36 -16.52 -3.15 -40.75
C ALA A 36 -17.39 -3.48 -39.54
N ALA A 37 -17.27 -4.71 -39.03
CA ALA A 37 -17.81 -5.09 -37.75
C ALA A 37 -17.03 -4.35 -36.65
N THR A 38 -17.54 -3.17 -36.26
CA THR A 38 -17.23 -2.59 -34.96
C THR A 38 -17.61 -3.62 -33.91
N ALA A 39 -16.61 -4.34 -33.41
CA ALA A 39 -16.77 -5.32 -32.34
C ALA A 39 -17.09 -4.58 -31.04
N THR A 40 -18.33 -4.12 -30.93
CA THR A 40 -18.97 -3.79 -29.66
C THR A 40 -18.87 -5.05 -28.82
N ARG A 41 -17.88 -5.11 -27.92
CA ARG A 41 -17.84 -6.13 -26.88
C ARG A 41 -19.06 -5.89 -26.01
N ALA A 42 -20.16 -6.56 -26.36
CA ALA A 42 -21.24 -6.78 -25.43
C ALA A 42 -20.61 -7.34 -24.16
N SER A 43 -20.91 -6.73 -23.02
CA SER A 43 -20.43 -7.23 -21.74
C SER A 43 -21.11 -8.57 -21.50
N GLU A 44 -20.48 -9.66 -21.92
CA GLU A 44 -20.92 -11.01 -21.61
C GLU A 44 -21.02 -11.10 -20.09
N ARG A 45 -22.25 -11.28 -19.59
CA ARG A 45 -22.43 -11.65 -18.19
C ARG A 45 -21.71 -13.00 -18.02
N PRO A 46 -20.94 -13.19 -16.93
CA PRO A 46 -20.37 -14.50 -16.63
C PRO A 46 -21.46 -15.57 -16.75
N ALA A 47 -21.17 -16.64 -17.49
CA ALA A 47 -22.11 -17.74 -17.66
C ALA A 47 -22.59 -18.24 -16.28
N PRO A 48 -23.86 -18.68 -16.12
CA PRO A 48 -24.36 -19.12 -14.82
C PRO A 48 -23.47 -20.21 -14.20
N GLY A 49 -22.77 -19.87 -13.11
CA GLY A 49 -21.77 -20.73 -12.45
C GLY A 49 -20.30 -20.36 -12.67
N ALA A 50 -19.97 -19.38 -13.52
CA ALA A 50 -18.61 -18.88 -13.69
C ALA A 50 -18.16 -18.10 -12.45
N ARG A 51 -17.14 -18.61 -11.76
CA ARG A 51 -16.53 -17.99 -10.56
C ARG A 51 -15.66 -16.81 -10.98
N LEU A 52 -16.00 -15.61 -10.49
CA LEU A 52 -15.20 -14.38 -10.71
C LEU A 52 -13.73 -14.61 -10.36
N THR A 53 -12.82 -14.19 -11.22
CA THR A 53 -11.37 -14.27 -11.03
C THR A 53 -10.80 -12.92 -10.67
N VAL A 54 -10.17 -12.82 -9.50
CA VAL A 54 -9.55 -11.58 -8.98
C VAL A 54 -8.04 -11.72 -9.03
N GLY A 55 -7.36 -10.87 -9.80
CA GLY A 55 -5.90 -10.79 -9.81
C GLY A 55 -5.40 -10.09 -8.55
N VAL A 56 -4.53 -10.75 -7.78
CA VAL A 56 -4.01 -10.24 -6.52
C VAL A 56 -2.56 -9.81 -6.68
N LEU A 57 -2.28 -8.50 -6.72
CA LEU A 57 -0.93 -7.95 -6.85
C LEU A 57 -0.17 -8.07 -5.52
N LEU A 58 0.90 -8.85 -5.53
CA LEU A 58 1.59 -9.31 -4.33
C LEU A 58 3.06 -8.84 -4.27
N PRO A 59 3.44 -8.01 -3.28
CA PRO A 59 4.80 -7.53 -3.11
C PRO A 59 5.70 -8.56 -2.41
N GLU A 60 7.00 -8.47 -2.70
CA GLU A 60 8.02 -8.95 -1.77
C GLU A 60 8.39 -7.84 -0.79
N SER A 61 8.55 -8.18 0.50
CA SER A 61 8.99 -7.24 1.53
C SER A 61 10.10 -7.85 2.39
N SER A 62 11.22 -7.16 2.50
CA SER A 62 12.34 -7.55 3.38
C SER A 62 12.01 -7.32 4.86
N ARG A 63 11.11 -6.38 5.17
CA ARG A 63 10.65 -6.06 6.53
C ARG A 63 9.50 -6.95 7.00
N TYR A 64 8.64 -7.38 6.07
CA TYR A 64 7.47 -8.22 6.31
C TYR A 64 7.44 -9.42 5.35
N PRO A 65 8.28 -10.46 5.56
CA PRO A 65 8.43 -11.56 4.60
C PRO A 65 7.16 -12.38 4.34
N THR A 66 6.22 -12.38 5.28
CA THR A 66 4.95 -13.10 5.23
C THR A 66 3.80 -12.29 4.62
N LEU A 67 4.00 -11.00 4.35
CA LEU A 67 2.96 -10.04 3.94
C LEU A 67 2.06 -10.53 2.81
N SER A 68 2.64 -11.12 1.75
CA SER A 68 1.87 -11.62 0.61
C SER A 68 0.98 -12.82 0.96
N ALA A 69 1.42 -13.68 1.89
CA ALA A 69 0.62 -14.81 2.36
C ALA A 69 -0.47 -14.35 3.35
N GLU A 70 -0.13 -13.42 4.24
CA GLU A 70 -1.07 -12.82 5.20
C GLU A 70 -2.17 -12.02 4.49
N PHE A 71 -1.83 -11.27 3.43
CA PHE A 71 -2.81 -10.53 2.63
C PHE A 71 -3.78 -11.46 1.90
N LEU A 72 -3.30 -12.56 1.30
CA LEU A 72 -4.16 -13.58 0.71
C LEU A 72 -5.08 -14.23 1.76
N ALA A 73 -4.53 -14.61 2.93
CA ALA A 73 -5.32 -15.17 4.02
C ALA A 73 -6.39 -14.19 4.54
N GLY A 74 -6.08 -12.88 4.57
CA GLY A 74 -7.05 -11.83 4.89
C GLY A 74 -8.17 -11.69 3.86
N LEU A 75 -7.86 -11.81 2.56
CA LEU A 75 -8.86 -11.84 1.49
C LEU A 75 -9.77 -13.07 1.58
N ASP A 76 -9.20 -14.25 1.86
CA ASP A 76 -9.97 -15.48 2.08
C ASP A 76 -10.89 -15.38 3.32
N ALA A 77 -10.37 -14.87 4.44
CA ALA A 77 -11.14 -14.66 5.66
C ALA A 77 -12.29 -13.65 5.45
N GLY A 78 -12.01 -12.53 4.75
CA GLY A 78 -13.02 -11.53 4.41
C GLY A 78 -14.10 -12.08 3.47
N ALA A 79 -13.72 -12.88 2.46
CA ALA A 79 -14.67 -13.54 1.58
C ALA A 79 -15.56 -14.55 2.35
N ALA A 80 -14.98 -15.38 3.22
CA ALA A 80 -15.72 -16.30 4.06
C ALA A 80 -16.70 -15.58 5.01
N ALA A 81 -16.26 -14.47 5.63
CA ALA A 81 -17.09 -13.67 6.53
C ALA A 81 -18.26 -12.94 5.81
N SER A 82 -18.14 -12.68 4.51
CA SER A 82 -19.18 -12.01 3.72
C SER A 82 -20.43 -12.86 3.46
N GLY A 83 -20.33 -14.19 3.61
CA GLY A 83 -21.38 -15.14 3.21
C GLY A 83 -21.61 -15.24 1.69
N LEU A 84 -20.83 -14.52 0.87
CA LEU A 84 -20.87 -14.61 -0.59
C LEU A 84 -19.99 -15.76 -1.10
N ALA A 85 -20.22 -16.19 -2.34
CA ALA A 85 -19.34 -17.15 -3.00
C ALA A 85 -17.95 -16.52 -3.23
N SER A 86 -16.92 -17.01 -2.51
CA SER A 86 -15.55 -16.50 -2.62
C SER A 86 -15.07 -16.55 -4.07
N PRO A 87 -14.40 -15.50 -4.59
CA PRO A 87 -13.86 -15.50 -5.95
C PRO A 87 -12.63 -16.42 -6.07
N ARG A 88 -12.20 -16.69 -7.31
CA ARG A 88 -10.90 -17.32 -7.58
C ARG A 88 -9.81 -16.25 -7.48
N TRP A 89 -8.98 -16.34 -6.45
CA TRP A 89 -7.75 -15.54 -6.39
C TRP A 89 -6.74 -16.03 -7.42
N LEU A 90 -6.17 -15.10 -8.19
CA LEU A 90 -5.05 -15.32 -9.09
C LEU A 90 -3.84 -14.53 -8.57
N PRO A 91 -2.86 -15.17 -7.91
CA PRO A 91 -1.65 -14.49 -7.43
C PRO A 91 -0.86 -13.87 -8.59
N LEU A 92 -0.58 -12.57 -8.48
CA LEU A 92 0.22 -11.77 -9.41
C LEU A 92 1.43 -11.19 -8.65
N PRO A 93 2.46 -12.01 -8.33
CA PRO A 93 3.65 -11.52 -7.66
C PRO A 93 4.39 -10.52 -8.54
N TYR A 94 4.75 -9.38 -7.96
CA TYR A 94 5.47 -8.31 -8.66
C TYR A 94 6.85 -8.00 -8.06
N GLY A 95 7.23 -8.72 -6.99
CA GLY A 95 8.50 -8.54 -6.30
C GLY A 95 8.60 -7.16 -5.65
N ARG A 96 9.74 -6.50 -5.83
CA ARG A 96 10.02 -5.16 -5.30
C ARG A 96 9.95 -4.07 -6.38
N SER A 97 8.87 -3.98 -7.15
CA SER A 97 8.76 -2.96 -8.19
C SER A 97 7.33 -2.57 -8.54
N VAL A 98 6.94 -1.33 -8.28
CA VAL A 98 5.64 -0.76 -8.71
C VAL A 98 5.44 -0.91 -10.22
N ARG A 99 6.51 -0.72 -11.01
CA ARG A 99 6.47 -0.90 -12.46
C ARG A 99 6.16 -2.34 -12.86
N SER A 100 6.66 -3.32 -12.09
CA SER A 100 6.30 -4.74 -12.27
C SER A 100 4.83 -4.97 -11.94
N ALA A 101 4.29 -4.34 -10.89
CA ALA A 101 2.87 -4.44 -10.54
C ALA A 101 1.97 -3.92 -11.68
N LEU A 102 2.32 -2.79 -12.29
CA LEU A 102 1.60 -2.25 -13.46
C LEU A 102 1.72 -3.16 -14.70
N GLN A 103 2.87 -3.82 -14.89
CA GLN A 103 3.05 -4.80 -15.97
C GLN A 103 2.18 -6.05 -15.77
N GLN A 104 2.16 -6.61 -14.55
CA GLN A 104 1.31 -7.76 -14.20
C GLN A 104 -0.18 -7.43 -14.33
N ALA A 105 -0.61 -6.29 -13.81
CA ALA A 105 -1.99 -5.82 -13.95
C ALA A 105 -2.37 -5.59 -15.41
N ARG A 106 -1.51 -4.92 -16.20
CA ARG A 106 -1.75 -4.70 -17.63
C ARG A 106 -1.91 -6.03 -18.37
N ALA A 107 -1.02 -6.98 -18.15
CA ALA A 107 -1.10 -8.29 -18.77
C ALA A 107 -2.45 -8.96 -18.46
N ALA A 108 -2.80 -9.10 -17.18
CA ALA A 108 -4.04 -9.76 -16.75
C ALA A 108 -5.32 -9.06 -17.24
N VAL A 109 -5.33 -7.72 -17.30
CA VAL A 109 -6.47 -6.90 -17.71
C VAL A 109 -6.63 -6.86 -19.24
N GLU A 110 -5.55 -6.73 -19.99
CA GLU A 110 -5.61 -6.66 -21.46
C GLU A 110 -5.94 -8.02 -22.09
N THR A 111 -5.54 -9.14 -21.46
CA THR A 111 -5.94 -10.49 -21.87
C THR A 111 -7.32 -10.92 -21.40
N GLY A 112 -8.00 -10.15 -20.54
CA GLY A 112 -9.29 -10.53 -19.94
C GLY A 112 -9.19 -11.75 -19.01
N THR A 113 -8.04 -11.94 -18.36
CA THR A 113 -7.80 -13.07 -17.44
C THR A 113 -8.35 -12.82 -16.02
N VAL A 114 -8.74 -11.58 -15.71
CA VAL A 114 -9.29 -11.17 -14.42
C VAL A 114 -10.52 -10.27 -14.61
N ASP A 115 -11.51 -10.44 -13.75
CA ASP A 115 -12.72 -9.61 -13.69
C ASP A 115 -12.51 -8.38 -12.78
N ALA A 116 -11.60 -8.49 -11.81
CA ALA A 116 -11.23 -7.43 -10.88
C ALA A 116 -9.77 -7.60 -10.41
N LEU A 117 -9.23 -6.56 -9.78
CA LEU A 117 -7.93 -6.59 -9.12
C LEU A 117 -8.08 -6.33 -7.61
N ALA A 118 -7.19 -6.94 -6.84
CA ALA A 118 -6.87 -6.59 -5.46
C ALA A 118 -5.33 -6.50 -5.33
N GLY A 119 -4.79 -5.87 -4.29
CA GLY A 119 -3.34 -5.86 -4.13
C GLY A 119 -2.83 -5.04 -2.97
N TRP A 120 -1.59 -5.32 -2.57
CA TRP A 120 -0.87 -4.54 -1.58
C TRP A 120 0.21 -3.66 -2.25
N LEU A 121 -0.02 -2.36 -2.29
CA LEU A 121 0.87 -1.34 -2.91
C LEU A 121 0.44 0.07 -2.44
N PRO A 122 1.35 1.07 -2.40
CA PRO A 122 0.97 2.44 -2.02
C PRO A 122 -0.16 2.98 -2.88
N VAL A 123 -1.15 3.66 -2.29
CA VAL A 123 -2.28 4.17 -3.08
C VAL A 123 -1.83 5.17 -4.16
N ASP A 124 -0.81 6.00 -3.90
CA ASP A 124 -0.19 6.87 -4.92
C ASP A 124 0.29 6.10 -6.15
N SER A 125 0.84 4.89 -5.95
CA SER A 125 1.25 3.98 -7.02
C SER A 125 0.06 3.32 -7.71
N ALA A 126 -0.97 2.92 -6.96
CA ALA A 126 -2.20 2.34 -7.50
C ALA A 126 -2.96 3.33 -8.41
N MET A 127 -2.87 4.63 -8.15
CA MET A 127 -3.46 5.68 -8.99
C MET A 127 -2.90 5.74 -10.41
N GLU A 128 -1.67 5.26 -10.66
CA GLU A 128 -1.10 5.13 -12.02
C GLU A 128 -1.89 4.14 -12.90
N PHE A 129 -2.67 3.25 -12.28
CA PHE A 129 -3.44 2.21 -12.95
C PHE A 129 -4.77 2.76 -13.47
N ALA A 130 -5.25 3.90 -12.98
CA ALA A 130 -6.57 4.44 -13.29
C ALA A 130 -6.93 4.48 -14.80
N PRO A 131 -6.02 4.85 -15.74
CA PRO A 131 -6.32 4.81 -17.17
C PRO A 131 -6.51 3.39 -17.73
N LEU A 132 -5.76 2.40 -17.22
CA LEU A 132 -5.92 0.99 -17.58
C LEU A 132 -7.27 0.46 -17.07
N LEU A 133 -7.56 0.71 -15.79
CA LEU A 133 -8.78 0.26 -15.12
C LEU A 133 -10.03 0.83 -15.78
N GLN A 134 -10.04 2.14 -16.05
CA GLN A 134 -11.15 2.83 -16.71
C GLN A 134 -11.36 2.35 -18.15
N ARG A 135 -10.28 2.15 -18.93
CA ARG A 135 -10.37 1.68 -20.32
C ARG A 135 -10.96 0.27 -20.44
N HIS A 136 -10.71 -0.59 -19.46
CA HIS A 136 -11.11 -1.99 -19.48
C HIS A 136 -12.32 -2.31 -18.57
N GLY A 137 -12.79 -1.36 -17.77
CA GLY A 137 -13.90 -1.57 -16.83
C GLY A 137 -13.57 -2.51 -15.68
N VAL A 138 -12.29 -2.58 -15.27
CA VAL A 138 -11.82 -3.48 -14.20
C VAL A 138 -11.67 -2.70 -12.90
N PRO A 139 -12.41 -3.03 -11.83
CA PRO A 139 -12.23 -2.39 -10.53
C PRO A 139 -10.99 -2.93 -9.80
N PHE A 140 -10.34 -2.07 -9.00
CA PHE A 140 -9.14 -2.39 -8.23
C PHE A 140 -9.29 -2.01 -6.75
N LEU A 141 -9.21 -3.00 -5.86
CA LEU A 141 -9.06 -2.80 -4.42
C LEU A 141 -7.56 -2.66 -4.06
N ALA A 142 -7.09 -1.42 -3.88
CA ALA A 142 -5.70 -1.12 -3.57
C ALA A 142 -5.51 -0.94 -2.06
N SER A 143 -4.65 -1.77 -1.44
CA SER A 143 -4.39 -1.75 -0.01
C SER A 143 -2.96 -1.36 0.35
N ASP A 144 -2.80 -0.62 1.43
CA ASP A 144 -1.50 -0.36 2.08
C ASP A 144 -1.67 -0.08 3.59
N THR A 145 -0.59 0.30 4.26
CA THR A 145 -0.59 0.66 5.69
C THR A 145 -1.30 1.97 6.00
N GLY A 146 -1.61 2.82 5.01
CA GLY A 146 -2.04 4.20 5.23
C GLY A 146 -0.98 5.03 5.97
N ALA A 147 0.31 4.80 5.66
CA ALA A 147 1.42 5.56 6.25
C ALA A 147 1.44 7.02 5.79
N ASP A 148 1.03 7.25 4.53
CA ASP A 148 0.80 8.57 3.94
C ASP A 148 -0.69 8.89 3.88
N ARG A 149 -1.00 10.19 3.77
CA ARG A 149 -2.35 10.66 3.50
C ARG A 149 -2.70 10.39 2.04
N LEU A 150 -3.97 10.02 1.79
CA LEU A 150 -4.48 9.94 0.42
C LEU A 150 -4.34 11.33 -0.26
N PRO A 151 -3.68 11.42 -1.42
CA PRO A 151 -3.45 12.71 -2.07
C PRO A 151 -4.75 13.24 -2.67
N ASP A 152 -4.97 14.55 -2.57
CA ASP A 152 -6.13 15.18 -3.20
C ASP A 152 -5.91 15.35 -4.72
N ARG A 153 -6.05 14.25 -5.47
CA ARG A 153 -5.92 14.19 -6.93
C ARG A 153 -7.13 13.46 -7.55
N PRO A 154 -7.57 13.83 -8.76
CA PRO A 154 -8.70 13.17 -9.43
C PRO A 154 -8.55 11.64 -9.57
N ALA A 155 -7.33 11.12 -9.78
CA ALA A 155 -7.09 9.68 -9.89
C ALA A 155 -7.36 8.91 -8.58
N ALA A 156 -7.22 9.55 -7.41
CA ALA A 156 -7.60 8.98 -6.11
C ALA A 156 -9.12 8.90 -5.94
N ARG A 157 -9.86 9.65 -6.76
CA ARG A 157 -11.34 9.69 -6.82
C ARG A 157 -11.90 8.86 -8.00
N SER A 158 -11.06 8.07 -8.67
CA SER A 158 -11.49 7.21 -9.79
C SER A 158 -12.49 6.16 -9.28
N PRO A 159 -13.66 5.97 -9.89
CA PRO A 159 -14.62 4.95 -9.46
C PRO A 159 -14.11 3.51 -9.65
N TRP A 160 -13.04 3.33 -10.43
CA TRP A 160 -12.39 2.04 -10.67
C TRP A 160 -11.28 1.72 -9.67
N LEU A 161 -10.93 2.65 -8.77
CA LEU A 161 -9.92 2.46 -7.73
C LEU A 161 -10.59 2.63 -6.36
N VAL A 162 -10.53 1.60 -5.54
CA VAL A 162 -11.05 1.60 -4.16
C VAL A 162 -9.86 1.50 -3.21
N PRO A 163 -9.43 2.62 -2.57
CA PRO A 163 -8.44 2.58 -1.51
C PRO A 163 -8.96 1.83 -0.28
N HIS A 164 -8.16 0.91 0.25
CA HIS A 164 -8.44 0.14 1.45
C HIS A 164 -7.18 0.09 2.32
N THR A 165 -6.95 1.16 3.07
CA THR A 165 -5.73 1.34 3.87
C THR A 165 -5.96 0.99 5.33
N LEU A 166 -4.89 0.70 6.08
CA LEU A 166 -4.94 0.56 7.54
C LEU A 166 -4.93 1.90 8.30
N GLU A 167 -4.99 3.03 7.58
CA GLU A 167 -5.11 4.39 8.14
C GLU A 167 -4.11 4.69 9.29
N LEU A 168 -2.85 4.27 9.12
CA LEU A 168 -1.79 4.49 10.12
C LEU A 168 -1.60 5.99 10.46
N TRP A 169 -1.69 6.88 9.47
CA TRP A 169 -1.62 8.33 9.68
C TRP A 169 -2.76 8.84 10.57
N GLN A 170 -4.00 8.36 10.36
CA GLN A 170 -5.16 8.71 11.20
C GLN A 170 -5.00 8.15 12.61
N SER A 171 -4.51 6.91 12.72
CA SER A 171 -4.22 6.25 14.00
C SER A 171 -3.18 7.04 14.80
N CYS A 172 -2.14 7.53 14.15
CA CYS A 172 -1.08 8.34 14.77
C CYS A 172 -1.56 9.76 15.10
N ALA A 173 -2.37 10.41 14.26
CA ALA A 173 -3.03 11.67 14.59
C ALA A 173 -3.94 11.53 15.83
N ARG A 174 -4.74 10.45 15.89
CA ARG A 174 -5.61 10.16 17.04
C ARG A 174 -4.80 9.89 18.31
N LEU A 175 -3.69 9.17 18.21
CA LEU A 175 -2.76 8.96 19.31
C LEU A 175 -2.18 10.29 19.82
N GLY A 176 -1.73 11.16 18.90
CA GLY A 176 -1.23 12.50 19.22
C GLY A 176 -2.27 13.34 19.95
N ARG A 177 -3.51 13.40 19.45
CA ARG A 177 -4.61 14.15 20.09
C ARG A 177 -4.93 13.68 21.51
N GLU A 178 -4.86 12.38 21.77
CA GLU A 178 -5.19 11.77 23.06
C GLU A 178 -4.04 11.81 24.07
N ALA A 179 -2.78 11.90 23.60
CA ALA A 179 -1.61 11.72 24.44
C ALA A 179 -1.44 12.74 25.59
N PRO A 180 -1.72 14.05 25.43
CA PRO A 180 -1.54 15.04 26.50
C PRO A 180 -2.34 14.71 27.77
N ARG A 181 -3.50 14.06 27.58
CA ARG A 181 -4.42 13.68 28.66
C ARG A 181 -4.05 12.37 29.35
N ARG A 182 -3.19 11.56 28.74
CA ARG A 182 -2.87 10.18 29.17
C ARG A 182 -1.45 10.01 29.69
N TRP A 183 -0.49 10.70 29.07
CA TRP A 183 0.94 10.49 29.33
C TRP A 183 1.74 11.78 29.56
N GLY A 184 1.08 12.94 29.56
CA GLY A 184 1.72 14.25 29.77
C GLY A 184 1.91 15.05 28.48
N THR A 185 2.33 16.31 28.60
CA THR A 185 2.41 17.26 27.49
C THR A 185 3.76 17.25 26.78
N ARG A 186 4.77 16.53 27.27
CA ARG A 186 6.12 16.54 26.70
C ARG A 186 6.53 15.16 26.19
N ALA A 187 6.77 15.04 24.89
CA ALA A 187 7.13 13.77 24.25
C ALA A 187 8.53 13.79 23.62
N VAL A 188 9.21 12.65 23.62
CA VAL A 188 10.29 12.36 22.65
C VAL A 188 9.76 11.43 21.57
N LEU A 189 10.00 11.76 20.29
CA LEU A 189 9.70 10.86 19.16
C LEU A 189 10.92 10.05 18.77
N CYS A 190 10.77 8.74 18.61
CA CYS A 190 11.81 7.82 18.14
C CYS A 190 11.31 7.02 16.92
N MET A 191 11.98 7.19 15.79
CA MET A 191 11.58 6.60 14.50
C MET A 191 12.80 6.19 13.66
N GLY A 192 12.61 5.32 12.67
CA GLY A 192 13.64 5.02 11.67
C GLY A 192 13.71 6.11 10.60
N LEU A 193 14.83 6.21 9.90
CA LEU A 193 14.96 7.08 8.72
C LEU A 193 13.87 6.81 7.68
N LEU A 194 13.52 5.54 7.50
CA LEU A 194 12.42 5.10 6.64
C LEU A 194 11.08 5.67 7.12
N GLU A 195 10.73 5.45 8.38
CA GLU A 195 9.50 5.97 8.99
C GLU A 195 9.41 7.50 8.94
N SER A 196 10.53 8.22 9.06
CA SER A 196 10.58 9.69 9.01
C SER A 196 10.26 10.30 7.64
N GLY A 197 10.10 9.49 6.59
CA GLY A 197 9.73 9.94 5.25
C GLY A 197 8.22 9.91 4.94
N TYR A 198 7.40 9.36 5.83
CA TYR A 198 5.95 9.23 5.68
C TYR A 198 5.18 10.33 6.42
N ASP A 199 3.88 10.53 6.14
CA ASP A 199 3.06 11.53 6.85
C ASP A 199 2.79 11.17 8.32
N PHE A 200 2.66 9.88 8.68
CA PHE A 200 2.16 9.49 10.01
C PHE A 200 2.94 10.04 11.25
N PRO A 201 4.27 10.24 11.24
CA PRO A 201 4.99 10.93 12.33
C PRO A 201 4.65 12.42 12.40
N HIS A 202 4.43 13.05 11.26
CA HIS A 202 4.05 14.46 11.16
C HIS A 202 2.61 14.68 11.63
N GLU A 203 1.70 13.79 11.27
CA GLU A 203 0.30 13.81 11.71
C GLU A 203 0.16 13.52 13.22
N PHE A 204 0.98 12.62 13.80
CA PHE A 204 1.10 12.51 15.25
C PHE A 204 1.51 13.87 15.87
N ARG A 205 2.61 14.46 15.37
CA ARG A 205 3.18 15.69 15.93
C ARG A 205 2.16 16.83 15.88
N ALA A 206 1.56 17.06 14.72
CA ALA A 206 0.60 18.13 14.51
C ALA A 206 -0.61 17.99 15.44
N ALA A 207 -1.16 16.77 15.58
CA ALA A 207 -2.29 16.53 16.47
C ALA A 207 -1.92 16.62 17.96
N PHE A 208 -0.68 16.23 18.34
CA PHE A 208 -0.17 16.35 19.71
C PHE A 208 0.05 17.81 20.10
N GLU A 209 0.72 18.59 19.26
CA GLU A 209 0.98 20.01 19.49
C GLU A 209 -0.32 20.83 19.48
N ALA A 210 -1.26 20.54 18.57
CA ALA A 210 -2.60 21.15 18.57
C ALA A 210 -3.45 20.78 19.81
N ALA A 211 -3.15 19.67 20.48
CA ALA A 211 -3.79 19.26 21.74
C ALA A 211 -3.09 19.81 23.00
N GLY A 212 -2.13 20.74 22.85
CA GLY A 212 -1.37 21.34 23.96
C GLY A 212 -0.12 20.56 24.36
N GLY A 213 0.29 19.57 23.56
CA GLY A 213 1.57 18.88 23.71
C GLY A 213 2.75 19.65 23.13
N THR A 214 3.96 19.10 23.31
CA THR A 214 5.21 19.60 22.75
C THR A 214 6.15 18.42 22.55
N VAL A 215 6.55 18.16 21.30
CA VAL A 215 7.61 17.19 21.04
C VAL A 215 8.95 17.82 21.37
N ALA A 216 9.46 17.52 22.56
CA ALA A 216 10.67 18.11 23.13
C ALA A 216 11.95 17.65 22.42
N ALA A 217 11.95 16.47 21.79
CA ALA A 217 13.04 16.01 20.94
C ALA A 217 12.56 14.98 19.90
N THR A 218 13.37 14.75 18.88
CA THR A 218 13.16 13.67 17.89
C THR A 218 14.47 12.96 17.62
N HIS A 219 14.42 11.63 17.62
CA HIS A 219 15.52 10.73 17.32
C HIS A 219 15.21 9.91 16.07
N VAL A 220 16.11 9.95 15.09
CA VAL A 220 16.00 9.20 13.83
C VAL A 220 17.14 8.18 13.75
N SER A 221 16.79 6.89 13.72
CA SER A 221 17.76 5.79 13.65
C SER A 221 18.07 5.35 12.22
N GLY A 222 19.24 4.73 12.03
CA GLY A 222 19.62 4.12 10.74
C GLY A 222 19.96 5.14 9.66
N LEU A 223 20.61 6.24 10.04
CA LEU A 223 21.17 7.21 9.09
C LEU A 223 22.29 6.56 8.26
N PRO A 224 22.45 6.92 6.96
CA PRO A 224 23.47 6.35 6.08
C PRO A 224 24.84 7.00 6.28
N ASP A 225 25.25 7.20 7.53
CA ASP A 225 26.46 7.92 7.94
C ASP A 225 27.53 7.03 8.60
N GLY A 226 27.29 5.71 8.61
CA GLY A 226 28.19 4.70 9.18
C GLY A 226 28.15 4.57 10.70
N ARG A 227 27.33 5.36 11.41
CA ARG A 227 27.19 5.27 12.86
C ARG A 227 26.30 4.08 13.29
N PRO A 228 26.43 3.59 14.53
CA PRO A 228 25.53 2.57 15.08
C PRO A 228 24.06 2.99 14.97
N GLU A 229 23.16 2.04 14.69
CA GLU A 229 21.74 2.30 14.37
C GLU A 229 21.03 3.23 15.36
N PHE A 230 21.33 3.11 16.66
CA PHE A 230 20.76 3.90 17.76
C PHE A 230 21.79 4.84 18.41
N ASP A 231 22.77 5.34 17.65
CA ASP A 231 23.69 6.36 18.13
C ASP A 231 22.95 7.63 18.56
N GLY A 232 23.43 8.30 19.61
CA GLY A 232 22.76 9.45 20.21
C GLY A 232 21.49 9.14 21.03
N LEU A 233 20.86 7.97 20.89
CA LEU A 233 19.59 7.64 21.56
C LEU A 233 19.62 7.85 23.09
N ARG A 234 20.71 7.43 23.75
CA ARG A 234 20.89 7.66 25.20
C ARG A 234 20.88 9.15 25.56
N SER A 235 21.53 9.97 24.74
CA SER A 235 21.63 11.42 24.96
C SER A 235 20.26 12.07 24.81
N VAL A 236 19.51 11.73 23.76
CA VAL A 236 18.14 12.24 23.57
C VAL A 236 17.22 11.81 24.72
N LEU A 237 17.21 10.53 25.08
CA LEU A 237 16.29 10.01 26.10
C LEU A 237 16.59 10.50 27.52
N LYS A 238 17.87 10.70 27.89
CA LYS A 238 18.26 11.11 29.26
C LYS A 238 18.55 12.61 29.39
N GLY A 239 18.84 13.31 28.29
CA GLY A 239 19.05 14.76 28.25
C GLY A 239 17.79 15.58 27.98
N THR A 240 16.70 14.95 27.53
CA THR A 240 15.42 15.63 27.27
C THR A 240 14.44 15.41 28.41
N ALA A 241 13.98 16.49 29.05
CA ALA A 241 12.84 16.44 29.95
C ALA A 241 11.56 16.15 29.13
N ALA A 242 11.09 14.90 29.20
CA ALA A 242 9.87 14.42 28.56
C ALA A 242 9.11 13.50 29.52
N ASP A 243 7.78 13.58 29.45
CA ASP A 243 6.87 12.82 30.29
C ASP A 243 6.71 11.38 29.75
N PHE A 244 6.86 11.19 28.43
CA PHE A 244 6.79 9.88 27.76
C PHE A 244 7.57 9.86 26.43
N VAL A 245 7.72 8.65 25.87
CA VAL A 245 8.41 8.41 24.60
C VAL A 245 7.47 7.73 23.60
N VAL A 246 7.47 8.22 22.37
CA VAL A 246 6.69 7.70 21.24
C VAL A 246 7.60 6.91 20.32
N VAL A 247 7.22 5.67 20.03
CA VAL A 247 7.95 4.72 19.17
C VAL A 247 7.17 4.50 17.90
N LEU A 248 7.82 4.83 16.78
CA LEU A 248 7.23 4.73 15.45
C LEU A 248 7.89 3.64 14.58
N TYR A 249 9.00 3.04 15.03
CA TYR A 249 9.69 1.94 14.33
C TYR A 249 8.75 0.77 13.99
N SER A 250 9.00 0.13 12.85
CA SER A 250 8.25 -1.06 12.42
C SER A 250 9.14 -2.30 12.19
N GLY A 251 8.53 -3.48 12.27
CA GLY A 251 9.18 -4.79 12.08
C GLY A 251 10.42 -5.00 12.94
N ARG A 252 11.45 -5.65 12.38
CA ARG A 252 12.71 -5.98 13.09
C ARG A 252 13.45 -4.77 13.69
N GLN A 253 13.22 -3.56 13.20
CA GLN A 253 13.84 -2.36 13.80
C GLN A 253 13.19 -2.02 15.14
N ALA A 254 11.88 -2.23 15.28
CA ALA A 254 11.17 -2.09 16.55
C ALA A 254 11.64 -3.11 17.59
N GLU A 255 11.90 -4.36 17.18
CA GLU A 255 12.50 -5.39 18.04
C GLU A 255 13.89 -4.99 18.58
N ARG A 256 14.77 -4.49 17.70
CA ARG A 256 16.11 -4.00 18.09
C ARG A 256 16.03 -2.75 18.96
N PHE A 257 15.08 -1.85 18.69
CA PHE A 257 14.82 -0.72 19.57
C PHE A 257 14.38 -1.17 20.97
N ARG A 258 13.52 -2.18 21.09
CA ARG A 258 13.12 -2.76 22.40
C ARG A 258 14.33 -3.21 23.22
N ALA A 259 15.27 -3.92 22.58
CA ALA A 259 16.50 -4.35 23.24
C ALA A 259 17.40 -3.16 23.63
N ALA A 260 17.48 -2.13 22.79
CA ALA A 260 18.19 -0.89 23.12
C ALA A 260 17.54 -0.16 24.31
N TRP A 261 16.21 0.00 24.31
CA TRP A 261 15.41 0.63 25.37
C TRP A 261 15.64 -0.04 26.74
N GLN A 262 15.56 -1.37 26.79
CA GLN A 262 15.83 -2.18 27.98
C GLN A 262 17.29 -2.01 28.45
N ARG A 263 18.27 -2.09 27.54
CA ARG A 263 19.70 -1.91 27.85
C ARG A 263 20.04 -0.49 28.35
N LEU A 264 19.22 0.52 28.03
CA LEU A 264 19.36 1.88 28.56
C LEU A 264 18.72 2.07 29.95
N GLY A 265 17.94 1.08 30.42
CA GLY A 265 17.20 1.10 31.69
C GLY A 265 15.98 2.02 31.66
N MET A 266 15.39 2.24 30.48
CA MET A 266 14.32 3.22 30.27
C MET A 266 12.92 2.69 30.62
N ASP A 267 12.78 1.37 30.70
CA ASP A 267 11.60 0.63 31.19
C ASP A 267 11.13 1.09 32.58
N ARG A 268 12.06 1.56 33.41
CA ARG A 268 11.81 2.09 34.77
C ARG A 268 11.76 3.61 34.86
N GLN A 269 11.82 4.33 33.75
CA GLN A 269 12.04 5.79 33.75
C GLN A 269 10.92 6.56 33.07
N GLN A 270 10.44 6.09 31.91
CA GLN A 270 9.43 6.79 31.11
C GLN A 270 8.42 5.79 30.52
N PRO A 271 7.13 6.14 30.42
CA PRO A 271 6.17 5.40 29.61
C PRO A 271 6.61 5.34 28.15
N LEU A 272 6.42 4.16 27.53
CA LEU A 272 6.67 3.92 26.11
C LEU A 272 5.34 3.72 25.38
N VAL A 273 5.10 4.50 24.33
CA VAL A 273 3.85 4.49 23.56
C VAL A 273 4.18 4.16 22.10
N GLY A 274 3.57 3.11 21.54
CA GLY A 274 3.82 2.67 20.17
C GLY A 274 2.75 3.12 19.17
N SER A 275 3.14 3.36 17.91
CA SER A 275 2.21 3.32 16.77
C SER A 275 1.71 1.88 16.53
N PRO A 276 0.60 1.67 15.80
CA PRO A 276 0.13 0.32 15.44
C PRO A 276 1.22 -0.61 14.90
N VAL A 277 2.05 -0.14 13.96
CA VAL A 277 3.17 -0.91 13.36
C VAL A 277 4.34 -1.17 14.32
N ALA A 278 4.43 -0.43 15.43
CA ALA A 278 5.35 -0.74 16.53
C ALA A 278 4.77 -1.79 17.50
N LEU A 279 3.44 -1.93 17.57
CA LEU A 279 2.74 -2.90 18.41
C LEU A 279 2.57 -4.28 17.73
N GLU A 280 2.74 -4.37 16.41
CA GLU A 280 2.90 -5.64 15.65
C GLU A 280 4.14 -6.42 16.09
N SER A 281 5.18 -5.72 16.54
CA SER A 281 6.35 -6.31 17.19
C SER A 281 6.02 -6.71 18.63
N PRO A 282 6.69 -7.71 19.23
CA PRO A 282 6.49 -8.14 20.64
C PRO A 282 6.80 -7.07 21.71
N LEU A 283 6.88 -5.79 21.36
CA LEU A 283 6.79 -4.62 22.22
C LEU A 283 5.45 -4.50 22.98
N SER A 284 4.36 -5.05 22.44
CA SER A 284 3.01 -4.76 22.96
C SER A 284 2.62 -5.53 24.22
N ALA A 285 2.97 -4.98 25.38
CA ALA A 285 2.28 -5.26 26.65
C ALA A 285 1.04 -4.35 26.87
N ALA A 286 0.75 -3.45 25.92
CA ALA A 286 -0.44 -2.61 25.87
C ALA A 286 -1.53 -3.24 24.99
N SER A 287 -2.80 -2.85 25.19
CA SER A 287 -3.95 -3.46 24.52
C SER A 287 -3.96 -3.21 22.99
N PRO A 288 -3.82 -4.24 22.15
CA PRO A 288 -3.87 -4.09 20.69
C PRO A 288 -5.25 -3.72 20.14
N ALA A 289 -6.31 -3.86 20.96
CA ALA A 289 -7.70 -3.77 20.54
C ALA A 289 -8.08 -2.44 19.87
N ALA A 290 -7.50 -1.31 20.33
CA ALA A 290 -7.83 0.01 19.80
C ALA A 290 -7.27 0.27 18.38
N ALA A 291 -6.15 -0.37 18.02
CA ALA A 291 -5.59 -0.31 16.67
C ALA A 291 -6.31 -1.29 15.74
N LEU A 292 -6.61 -2.50 16.22
CA LEU A 292 -7.37 -3.50 15.47
C LEU A 292 -8.78 -2.99 15.10
N GLN A 293 -9.43 -2.24 16.00
CA GLN A 293 -10.72 -1.60 15.76
C GLN A 293 -10.74 -0.60 14.59
N LEU A 294 -9.59 0.02 14.27
CA LEU A 294 -9.47 0.92 13.13
C LEU A 294 -9.29 0.15 11.80
N GLY A 295 -8.64 -1.01 11.81
CA GLY A 295 -8.53 -1.90 10.65
C GLY A 295 -9.86 -2.58 10.28
N THR A 296 -10.66 -2.97 11.27
CA THR A 296 -12.04 -3.47 11.04
C THR A 296 -12.93 -2.43 10.38
N ASP A 297 -12.71 -1.14 10.64
CA ASP A 297 -13.50 -0.05 10.05
C ASP A 297 -13.30 0.02 8.53
N ALA A 298 -12.17 -0.45 7.98
CA ALA A 298 -11.94 -0.54 6.53
C ALA A 298 -12.73 -1.71 5.89
N GLY A 299 -12.76 -2.89 6.51
CA GLY A 299 -13.62 -4.00 6.10
C GLY A 299 -15.10 -3.66 6.24
N GLU A 300 -15.48 -2.97 7.31
CA GLU A 300 -16.84 -2.46 7.53
C GLU A 300 -17.18 -1.33 6.55
N ARG A 301 -16.23 -0.48 6.12
CA ARG A 301 -16.44 0.51 5.04
C ARG A 301 -16.63 -0.18 3.69
N LEU A 302 -15.89 -1.25 3.39
CA LEU A 302 -16.10 -2.05 2.18
C LEU A 302 -17.48 -2.72 2.18
N ALA A 303 -17.87 -3.34 3.29
CA ALA A 303 -19.20 -3.94 3.46
C ALA A 303 -20.33 -2.90 3.41
N ARG A 304 -20.17 -1.75 4.10
CA ARG A 304 -21.14 -0.63 4.04
C ARG A 304 -21.22 -0.02 2.65
N TRP A 305 -20.12 0.10 1.91
CA TRP A 305 -20.13 0.56 0.52
C TRP A 305 -20.83 -0.45 -0.40
N GLN A 306 -20.53 -1.74 -0.26
CA GLN A 306 -21.22 -2.82 -0.99
C GLN A 306 -22.73 -2.84 -0.71
N ALA A 307 -23.15 -2.57 0.53
CA ALA A 307 -24.56 -2.52 0.95
C ALA A 307 -25.27 -1.21 0.59
N ALA A 308 -24.57 -0.07 0.64
CA ALA A 308 -25.09 1.25 0.29
C ALA A 308 -25.20 1.47 -1.23
N VAL A 309 -24.53 0.65 -2.03
CA VAL A 309 -24.75 0.53 -3.46
C VAL A 309 -25.93 -0.43 -3.71
N PRO A 310 -27.10 0.04 -4.19
CA PRO A 310 -28.17 -0.87 -4.56
C PRO A 310 -27.67 -1.81 -5.66
N GLY A 311 -27.92 -3.12 -5.56
CA GLY A 311 -27.43 -4.09 -6.56
C GLY A 311 -25.92 -4.41 -6.54
N GLY A 312 -25.17 -3.90 -5.56
CA GLY A 312 -23.76 -4.23 -5.34
C GLY A 312 -22.76 -3.57 -6.30
N ALA A 313 -21.47 -3.75 -6.02
CA ALA A 313 -20.36 -3.05 -6.67
C ALA A 313 -20.43 -3.05 -8.21
N LEU A 314 -20.69 -4.21 -8.83
CA LEU A 314 -20.85 -4.33 -10.28
C LEU A 314 -22.03 -3.50 -10.84
N ALA A 315 -23.12 -3.31 -10.07
CA ALA A 315 -24.25 -2.49 -10.47
C ALA A 315 -24.09 -0.98 -10.19
N ALA A 316 -23.18 -0.58 -9.26
CA ALA A 316 -22.68 0.79 -9.22
C ALA A 316 -21.82 1.07 -10.46
N LEU A 317 -20.85 0.21 -10.73
CA LEU A 317 -19.92 0.36 -11.85
C LEU A 317 -20.68 0.36 -13.19
N ALA A 318 -21.69 -0.49 -13.37
CA ALA A 318 -22.55 -0.48 -14.55
C ALA A 318 -23.40 0.80 -14.67
N ARG A 319 -23.87 1.39 -13.55
CA ARG A 319 -24.59 2.67 -13.57
C ARG A 319 -23.68 3.85 -13.84
N LEU A 320 -22.47 3.86 -13.29
CA LEU A 320 -21.41 4.81 -13.64
C LEU A 320 -21.06 4.71 -15.12
N HIS A 321 -20.96 3.49 -15.66
CA HIS A 321 -20.73 3.26 -17.09
C HIS A 321 -21.88 3.82 -17.96
N ALA A 322 -23.14 3.69 -17.52
CA ALA A 322 -24.30 4.27 -18.20
C ALA A 322 -24.42 5.80 -18.05
N ALA A 323 -23.85 6.38 -16.99
CA ALA A 323 -23.93 7.80 -16.68
C ALA A 323 -22.77 8.65 -17.28
N LEU A 324 -21.77 8.03 -17.90
CA LEU A 324 -20.59 8.71 -18.47
C LEU A 324 -20.82 9.34 -19.87
N GLN A 325 -22.02 9.90 -20.10
CA GLN A 325 -22.22 10.95 -21.11
C GLN A 325 -22.01 12.30 -20.39
N GLU A 326 -20.85 12.93 -20.63
CA GLU A 326 -20.35 14.24 -20.14
C GLU A 326 -21.45 15.34 -20.02
N PRO A 327 -21.35 16.30 -19.06
CA PRO A 327 -20.16 17.17 -18.95
C PRO A 327 -19.62 17.63 -17.57
N ALA A 328 -18.29 17.79 -17.55
CA ALA A 328 -17.43 18.80 -16.89
C ALA A 328 -17.91 19.64 -15.67
N PHE A 329 -17.03 19.79 -14.65
CA PHE A 329 -16.93 21.03 -13.84
C PHE A 329 -15.53 21.32 -13.25
N LEU A 330 -15.37 22.55 -12.73
CA LEU A 330 -14.13 23.33 -12.51
C LEU A 330 -13.25 22.97 -11.28
N PRO A 331 -11.97 23.44 -11.22
CA PRO A 331 -10.98 23.02 -10.23
C PRO A 331 -10.90 23.89 -8.96
N THR A 332 -10.38 23.31 -7.87
CA THR A 332 -9.97 24.02 -6.65
C THR A 332 -8.45 23.88 -6.44
N ALA A 333 -7.82 24.89 -5.83
CA ALA A 333 -6.37 25.11 -5.91
C ALA A 333 -5.51 24.02 -5.23
N ALA A 334 -4.58 23.44 -5.99
CA ALA A 334 -3.55 22.56 -5.47
C ALA A 334 -2.40 23.33 -4.81
N ARG A 335 -1.92 22.86 -3.65
CA ARG A 335 -0.60 23.26 -3.14
C ARG A 335 0.50 22.58 -3.97
N PRO A 336 1.63 23.25 -4.24
CA PRO A 336 2.77 22.60 -4.90
C PRO A 336 3.35 21.56 -3.94
N GLY A 337 3.01 20.29 -4.17
CA GLY A 337 3.65 19.18 -3.47
C GLY A 337 5.13 19.16 -3.83
N VAL A 338 5.99 19.37 -2.84
CA VAL A 338 7.41 19.06 -2.96
C VAL A 338 7.50 17.57 -3.27
N ARG A 339 7.84 17.21 -4.52
CA ARG A 339 8.10 15.83 -4.89
C ARG A 339 9.33 15.37 -4.11
N SER A 340 9.10 14.72 -2.98
CA SER A 340 10.12 13.88 -2.38
C SER A 340 10.44 12.80 -3.43
N GLY A 341 11.69 12.74 -3.87
CA GLY A 341 12.12 11.88 -4.98
C GLY A 341 12.20 10.39 -4.60
N TRP A 342 11.54 9.98 -3.52
CA TRP A 342 11.71 8.70 -2.87
C TRP A 342 10.68 7.71 -3.40
N THR A 343 11.08 6.90 -4.36
CA THR A 343 10.35 5.68 -4.74
C THR A 343 10.10 4.82 -3.50
N ASN A 344 8.88 4.30 -3.34
CA ASN A 344 8.46 3.49 -2.20
C ASN A 344 9.56 2.54 -1.69
N PRO A 345 10.16 2.80 -0.52
CA PRO A 345 11.27 2.01 0.01
C PRO A 345 10.88 0.61 0.52
N TYR A 346 9.60 0.26 0.64
CA TYR A 346 9.19 -1.16 0.78
C TYR A 346 9.53 -1.98 -0.49
N LEU A 347 9.79 -1.31 -1.61
CA LEU A 347 10.07 -1.88 -2.93
C LEU A 347 11.46 -1.47 -3.44
N VAL A 348 12.44 -1.30 -2.55
CA VAL A 348 13.86 -1.08 -2.90
C VAL A 348 14.72 -2.21 -2.30
N THR A 349 15.89 -2.42 -2.91
CA THR A 349 16.85 -3.52 -2.68
C THR A 349 17.33 -3.64 -1.25
#